data_AF-A0ABD3NTH1-F1
#
_entry.id   AF-A0ABD3NTH1-F1
#
_cell.length_a   1.000
_cell.length_b   1.000
_cell.length_c   1.000
_cell.angle_alpha   90.00
_cell.angle_beta   90.00
_cell.angle_gamma   90.00
#
_symmetry.space_group_name_H-M   'P 1'
#
loop_
_entity.id
_entity.type
_entity.pdbx_description
1 polymer ?
#
loop_
_entity_poly.entity_id
_entity_poly.type
_entity_poly.pdbx_seq_one_letter_code
_entity_poly.pdbx_strand_id
1 'polypeptide(L)'
;MMQSSPPSKPPLTRFITIYQNERLWIGRGFSSKGLFPTERGPFSTEDGSCNWKTLREGCLALLRGDVGKPARGNVAKTTKYQRGWSYHEQGGDPDDKTKDDEYECRKGGAVSEEELEFCIFVPCTGAEDGPTDEEGWSYYADFSPQSLLSPTRSRGMLDFVRRRKLQRVAYFRPDHFLPRDIYSKCDFCDSKAVNTISQTMLDALALATLFLAGTASVDCTDFKVIPLKAKLIDFLNVGNSCKHDVLLYDHNSHYNTMSDIYKIKDKLSTFAESTVGGPGALSHLFQPDVGNNMAKAMPGRKKLINDKYFPENERVALAKLLVKDADRHAYQLHCKKDSCAGSGSECEFRLVACPNVGCTEIFSIKYEPYHDEECGFKPLPCTNGCSMQVPRNDMTTHVRNQCTLRAAECPLACLGCTTIVRAQDVTRHLNESSDQHFMFVANKMMECQAMIQKLNSRIQVLEDKNAQLELELRGRAATSKKDSDNLSNEVKKLVKRIGTLEGTCRTEFKRVEQDRKNLNRK
;
A
#
# COMPACT_ATOMS: atom_id res chain seq x y z
N MET A 1 13.89 -37.35 41.08
CA MET A 1 13.93 -35.88 40.91
C MET A 1 13.43 -35.59 39.51
N MET A 2 12.16 -35.18 39.38
CA MET A 2 11.56 -34.86 38.10
C MET A 2 12.23 -33.60 37.55
N GLN A 3 12.86 -33.73 36.38
CA GLN A 3 13.45 -32.61 35.67
C GLN A 3 12.31 -31.70 35.22
N SER A 4 12.23 -30.53 35.86
CA SER A 4 11.38 -29.41 35.44
C SER A 4 11.66 -29.10 33.98
N SER A 5 10.63 -29.17 33.15
CA SER A 5 10.66 -28.78 31.74
C SER A 5 11.20 -27.34 31.60
N PRO A 6 11.96 -27.03 30.54
CA PRO A 6 12.43 -25.66 30.30
C PRO A 6 11.23 -24.70 30.15
N PRO A 7 11.38 -23.42 30.51
CA PRO A 7 10.29 -22.45 30.43
C PRO A 7 9.77 -22.39 28.99
N SER A 8 8.50 -22.75 28.80
CA SER A 8 7.80 -22.60 27.54
C SER A 8 7.84 -21.13 27.11
N LYS A 9 8.21 -20.87 25.85
CA LYS A 9 8.12 -19.52 25.27
C LYS A 9 6.72 -18.95 25.49
N PRO A 10 6.59 -17.63 25.69
CA PRO A 10 5.28 -17.01 25.88
C PRO A 10 4.38 -17.31 24.68
N PRO A 11 3.12 -17.72 24.91
CA PRO A 11 2.19 -18.01 23.83
C PRO A 11 1.97 -16.76 22.97
N LEU A 12 1.76 -16.94 21.66
CA LEU A 12 1.37 -15.84 20.79
C LEU A 12 0.01 -15.29 21.26
N THR A 13 -0.03 -14.02 21.62
CA THR A 13 -1.24 -13.33 22.10
C THR A 13 -1.78 -12.32 21.09
N ARG A 14 -3.08 -12.03 21.19
CA ARG A 14 -3.71 -10.87 20.54
C ARG A 14 -4.78 -10.27 21.42
N PHE A 15 -5.01 -8.97 21.29
CA PHE A 15 -6.12 -8.29 21.96
C PHE A 15 -7.39 -8.40 21.11
N ILE A 16 -8.45 -8.95 21.69
CA ILE A 16 -9.81 -8.84 21.16
C ILE A 16 -10.42 -7.56 21.72
N THR A 17 -10.76 -6.63 20.83
CA THR A 17 -11.35 -5.35 21.18
C THR A 17 -12.84 -5.36 20.89
N ILE A 18 -13.64 -4.88 21.83
CA ILE A 18 -15.08 -4.64 21.66
C ILE A 18 -15.44 -3.32 22.33
N TYR A 19 -16.41 -2.61 21.77
CA TYR A 19 -16.82 -1.33 22.32
C TYR A 19 -18.18 -1.44 22.96
N GLN A 20 -18.31 -0.92 24.18
CA GLN A 20 -19.60 -0.76 24.84
C GLN A 20 -20.14 0.64 24.56
N ASN A 21 -21.40 0.71 24.18
CA ASN A 21 -22.08 1.93 23.73
C ASN A 21 -23.29 2.23 24.61
N GLU A 22 -23.46 3.50 24.96
CA GLU A 22 -24.63 3.98 25.71
C GLU A 22 -25.15 5.30 25.14
N ARG A 23 -26.46 5.52 25.29
CA ARG A 23 -27.14 6.76 24.90
C ARG A 23 -27.70 7.45 26.13
N LEU A 24 -27.55 8.76 26.19
CA LEU A 24 -28.13 9.62 27.19
C LEU A 24 -29.63 9.78 26.92
N TRP A 25 -30.44 9.42 27.92
CA TRP A 25 -31.87 9.73 27.96
C TRP A 25 -32.11 10.88 28.91
N ILE A 26 -32.68 11.98 28.41
CA ILE A 26 -32.97 13.16 29.21
C ILE A 26 -33.89 12.74 30.38
N GLY A 27 -33.47 13.02 31.61
CA GLY A 27 -34.17 12.65 32.84
C GLY A 27 -33.97 11.21 33.34
N ARG A 28 -33.30 10.33 32.58
CA ARG A 28 -33.01 8.93 32.99
C ARG A 28 -31.52 8.56 32.99
N GLY A 29 -30.66 9.41 32.45
CA GLY A 29 -29.21 9.17 32.38
C GLY A 29 -28.81 8.27 31.20
N PHE A 30 -27.56 7.82 31.19
CA PHE A 30 -27.05 6.93 30.16
C PHE A 30 -27.66 5.53 30.28
N SER A 31 -28.05 4.96 29.14
CA SER A 31 -28.61 3.62 29.06
C SER A 31 -28.10 2.88 27.84
N SER A 32 -27.91 1.57 28.01
CA SER A 32 -27.66 0.60 26.95
C SER A 32 -28.92 0.26 26.13
N LYS A 33 -30.09 0.74 26.55
CA LYS A 33 -31.37 0.50 25.87
C LYS A 33 -31.66 1.59 24.83
N GLY A 34 -32.16 1.18 23.66
CA GLY A 34 -32.67 2.09 22.63
C GLY A 34 -31.59 2.87 21.89
N LEU A 35 -30.46 2.22 21.57
CA LEU A 35 -29.33 2.86 20.86
C LEU A 35 -29.72 3.34 19.44
N PHE A 36 -30.70 2.69 18.79
CA PHE A 36 -31.33 3.08 17.51
C PHE A 36 -32.78 2.56 17.36
N PRO A 37 -33.63 3.15 16.48
CA PRO A 37 -35.00 2.70 16.22
C PRO A 37 -35.15 1.30 15.60
N THR A 38 -34.10 0.75 14.97
CA THR A 38 -34.12 -0.52 14.23
C THR A 38 -33.17 -1.58 14.81
N GLU A 39 -33.12 -1.67 16.15
CA GLU A 39 -32.37 -2.67 16.95
C GLU A 39 -30.83 -2.66 16.77
N ARG A 40 -30.11 -2.14 17.79
CA ARG A 40 -28.68 -2.41 17.97
C ARG A 40 -28.41 -2.78 19.43
N GLY A 41 -27.64 -3.84 19.64
CA GLY A 41 -27.15 -4.23 20.96
C GLY A 41 -26.08 -3.27 21.50
N PRO A 42 -25.83 -3.24 22.82
CA PRO A 42 -24.92 -2.29 23.45
C PRO A 42 -23.44 -2.53 23.18
N PHE A 43 -23.07 -3.62 22.52
CA PHE A 43 -21.68 -3.91 22.18
C PHE A 43 -21.49 -3.87 20.67
N SER A 44 -20.39 -3.27 20.18
CA SER A 44 -20.12 -3.16 18.74
C SER A 44 -18.63 -3.30 18.39
N THR A 45 -18.35 -3.55 17.10
CA THR A 45 -17.03 -3.38 16.49
C THR A 45 -16.63 -1.92 16.45
N GLU A 46 -15.33 -1.64 16.25
CA GLU A 46 -14.76 -0.29 16.14
C GLU A 46 -15.49 0.58 15.13
N ASP A 47 -15.73 0.05 13.94
CA ASP A 47 -16.44 0.71 12.84
C ASP A 47 -17.97 0.72 13.01
N GLY A 48 -18.50 0.08 14.06
CA GLY A 48 -19.93 -0.04 14.31
C GLY A 48 -20.69 -0.92 13.32
N SER A 49 -19.99 -1.64 12.42
CA SER A 49 -20.59 -2.51 11.41
C SER A 49 -21.32 -3.72 12.03
N CYS A 50 -20.91 -4.13 13.23
CA CYS A 50 -21.45 -5.30 13.92
C CYS A 50 -21.88 -4.93 15.34
N ASN A 51 -22.95 -5.56 15.83
CA ASN A 51 -23.44 -5.31 17.19
C ASN A 51 -24.01 -6.56 17.86
N TRP A 52 -23.96 -6.59 19.19
CA TRP A 52 -24.35 -7.74 20.02
C TRP A 52 -25.08 -7.31 21.28
N LYS A 53 -26.00 -8.17 21.75
CA LYS A 53 -26.81 -7.90 22.96
C LYS A 53 -25.99 -8.07 24.23
N THR A 54 -25.09 -9.04 24.22
CA THR A 54 -24.20 -9.33 25.34
C THR A 54 -22.74 -9.23 24.93
N LEU A 55 -21.88 -8.90 25.90
CA LEU A 55 -20.44 -8.91 25.72
C LEU A 55 -19.97 -10.30 25.24
N ARG A 56 -20.45 -11.36 25.88
CA ARG A 56 -20.10 -12.77 25.57
C ARG A 56 -20.36 -13.12 24.10
N GLU A 57 -21.53 -12.78 23.57
CA GLU A 57 -21.85 -13.04 22.15
C GLU A 57 -20.86 -12.36 21.21
N GLY A 58 -20.56 -11.08 21.45
CA GLY A 58 -19.65 -10.33 20.58
C GLY A 58 -18.23 -10.85 20.64
N CYS A 59 -17.74 -11.18 21.82
CA CYS A 59 -16.38 -11.70 22.00
C CYS A 59 -16.20 -13.08 21.34
N LEU A 60 -17.20 -13.95 21.41
CA LEU A 60 -17.17 -15.24 20.72
C LEU A 60 -17.26 -15.08 19.21
N ALA A 61 -18.11 -14.17 18.71
CA ALA A 61 -18.23 -13.89 17.29
C ALA A 61 -16.93 -13.32 16.70
N LEU A 62 -16.27 -12.39 17.39
CA LEU A 62 -14.97 -11.83 16.99
C LEU A 62 -13.84 -12.86 17.05
N LEU A 63 -13.85 -13.75 18.04
CA LEU A 63 -12.85 -14.80 18.17
C LEU A 63 -12.97 -15.86 17.06
N ARG A 64 -14.21 -16.29 16.76
CA ARG A 64 -14.53 -17.36 15.78
C ARG A 64 -14.61 -16.86 14.34
N GLY A 65 -14.89 -15.57 14.16
CA GLY A 65 -15.15 -14.96 12.87
C GLY A 65 -16.60 -15.06 12.37
N ASP A 66 -17.54 -15.49 13.22
CA ASP A 66 -18.97 -15.64 12.91
C ASP A 66 -19.75 -14.31 13.05
N VAL A 67 -19.21 -13.25 12.46
CA VAL A 67 -19.78 -11.92 12.58
C VAL A 67 -20.93 -11.77 11.56
N GLY A 68 -22.18 -11.62 12.04
CA GLY A 68 -23.33 -11.31 11.16
C GLY A 68 -24.49 -12.32 11.08
N LYS A 69 -24.47 -13.45 11.79
CA LYS A 69 -25.64 -14.35 11.86
C LYS A 69 -26.66 -13.83 12.89
N PRO A 70 -27.94 -13.61 12.53
CA PRO A 70 -28.95 -13.22 13.52
C PRO A 70 -29.20 -14.35 14.52
N ALA A 71 -29.26 -14.01 15.81
CA ALA A 71 -29.56 -14.94 16.91
C ALA A 71 -31.02 -15.46 16.92
N ARG A 72 -31.71 -15.51 15.78
CA ARG A 72 -33.09 -15.98 15.67
C ARG A 72 -33.22 -17.02 14.57
N GLY A 73 -33.35 -18.27 14.99
CA GLY A 73 -33.59 -19.44 14.15
C GLY A 73 -32.87 -20.64 14.73
N ASN A 74 -33.55 -21.79 14.80
CA ASN A 74 -33.02 -23.07 15.26
C ASN A 74 -31.54 -23.22 14.92
N VAL A 75 -30.75 -23.70 15.89
CA VAL A 75 -29.29 -23.97 15.80
C VAL A 75 -29.01 -24.85 14.57
N ALA A 76 -28.96 -24.23 13.39
CA ALA A 76 -28.50 -24.83 12.17
C ALA A 76 -27.00 -25.01 12.38
N LYS A 77 -26.58 -26.28 12.47
CA LYS A 77 -25.18 -26.75 12.60
C LYS A 77 -24.20 -25.63 12.31
N THR A 78 -23.75 -24.92 13.35
CA THR A 78 -22.73 -23.88 13.20
C THR A 78 -21.52 -24.56 12.58
N THR A 79 -21.18 -24.20 11.34
CA THR A 79 -19.98 -24.68 10.65
C THR A 79 -18.81 -24.47 11.61
N LYS A 80 -18.26 -25.55 12.17
CA LYS A 80 -17.14 -25.47 13.12
C LYS A 80 -15.89 -25.16 12.29
N TYR A 81 -15.52 -23.88 12.18
CA TYR A 81 -14.23 -23.48 11.62
C TYR A 81 -13.07 -24.09 12.45
N GLN A 82 -11.98 -24.53 11.81
CA GLN A 82 -10.71 -24.91 12.46
C GLN A 82 -10.15 -23.66 13.15
N ARG A 83 -10.01 -23.74 14.48
CA ARG A 83 -9.88 -22.55 15.34
C ARG A 83 -8.43 -22.29 15.67
N GLY A 84 -7.98 -21.03 15.59
CA GLY A 84 -6.61 -20.69 16.00
C GLY A 84 -6.43 -20.10 17.38
N TRP A 85 -7.50 -19.65 18.05
CA TRP A 85 -7.40 -18.80 19.24
C TRP A 85 -8.35 -19.22 20.37
N SER A 86 -7.93 -19.07 21.63
CA SER A 86 -8.72 -19.29 22.85
C SER A 86 -8.46 -18.19 23.90
N TYR A 87 -9.25 -18.12 24.98
CA TYR A 87 -9.04 -17.17 26.08
C TYR A 87 -8.27 -17.76 27.28
N HIS A 88 -7.85 -19.04 27.21
CA HIS A 88 -7.24 -19.77 28.32
C HIS A 88 -5.84 -20.26 27.99
N GLU A 89 -4.95 -20.18 28.98
CA GLU A 89 -3.64 -20.80 28.93
C GLU A 89 -3.71 -22.29 29.31
N GLN A 90 -2.67 -23.03 28.95
CA GLN A 90 -2.60 -24.49 28.93
C GLN A 90 -2.68 -25.09 30.36
N GLY A 91 -3.89 -25.35 30.88
CA GLY A 91 -4.08 -25.95 32.22
C GLY A 91 -5.37 -26.73 32.46
N GLY A 92 -6.22 -26.94 31.44
CA GLY A 92 -7.43 -27.75 31.60
C GLY A 92 -7.17 -29.25 31.51
N ASP A 93 -7.75 -30.02 32.43
CA ASP A 93 -7.71 -31.50 32.47
C ASP A 93 -8.13 -32.12 31.10
N PRO A 94 -7.26 -32.93 30.45
CA PRO A 94 -7.52 -33.55 29.16
C PRO A 94 -8.67 -34.59 29.13
N ASP A 95 -9.05 -35.18 30.26
CA ASP A 95 -9.98 -36.33 30.29
C ASP A 95 -11.47 -35.98 30.48
N ASP A 96 -11.81 -34.68 30.67
CA ASP A 96 -13.20 -34.25 30.85
C ASP A 96 -13.94 -34.10 29.51
N LYS A 97 -14.63 -35.17 29.11
CA LYS A 97 -15.43 -35.28 27.87
C LYS A 97 -16.76 -34.51 27.88
N THR A 98 -17.04 -33.68 28.89
CA THR A 98 -18.28 -32.87 28.95
C THR A 98 -18.15 -31.45 28.38
N LYS A 99 -16.99 -31.08 27.80
CA LYS A 99 -16.63 -29.72 27.35
C LYS A 99 -17.06 -29.36 25.91
N ASP A 100 -18.35 -29.35 25.59
CA ASP A 100 -18.80 -28.74 24.32
C ASP A 100 -18.68 -27.19 24.29
N ASP A 101 -18.39 -26.55 25.44
CA ASP A 101 -18.28 -25.08 25.62
C ASP A 101 -16.87 -24.62 26.05
N GLU A 102 -15.83 -25.07 25.36
CA GLU A 102 -14.39 -24.85 25.65
C GLU A 102 -13.89 -23.38 25.49
N TYR A 103 -14.78 -22.39 25.51
CA TYR A 103 -14.49 -20.97 25.23
C TYR A 103 -14.64 -20.05 26.45
N GLU A 104 -14.84 -20.63 27.65
CA GLU A 104 -15.29 -19.87 28.84
C GLU A 104 -14.38 -19.99 30.03
N CYS A 105 -14.11 -18.85 30.66
CA CYS A 105 -13.68 -18.80 32.05
C CYS A 105 -14.86 -19.23 32.92
N ARG A 106 -14.80 -20.42 33.52
CA ARG A 106 -15.80 -20.84 34.50
C ARG A 106 -15.69 -19.90 35.71
N LYS A 107 -16.74 -19.12 35.98
CA LYS A 107 -17.05 -18.76 37.37
C LYS A 107 -17.43 -20.05 38.07
N GLY A 108 -16.50 -20.71 38.78
CA GLY A 108 -16.81 -21.99 39.41
C GLY A 108 -15.76 -22.62 40.32
N GLY A 109 -14.72 -21.88 40.71
CA GLY A 109 -13.76 -22.31 41.73
C GLY A 109 -13.10 -21.07 42.33
N ALA A 110 -12.52 -21.18 43.52
CA ALA A 110 -11.74 -20.10 44.10
C ALA A 110 -10.51 -19.84 43.20
N VAL A 111 -10.64 -18.85 42.33
CA VAL A 111 -9.59 -18.38 41.42
C VAL A 111 -8.80 -17.30 42.15
N SER A 112 -7.48 -17.34 42.06
CA SER A 112 -6.59 -16.35 42.69
C SER A 112 -6.83 -14.94 42.09
N GLU A 113 -6.53 -13.87 42.84
CA GLU A 113 -6.69 -12.48 42.34
C GLU A 113 -5.90 -12.21 41.04
N GLU A 114 -4.78 -12.91 40.85
CA GLU A 114 -3.93 -12.82 39.64
C GLU A 114 -4.58 -13.49 38.41
N GLU A 115 -5.33 -14.58 38.57
CA GLU A 115 -6.01 -15.28 37.46
C GLU A 115 -7.30 -14.57 36.99
N LEU A 116 -7.90 -13.74 37.86
CA LEU A 116 -9.07 -12.91 37.54
C LEU A 116 -8.75 -11.82 36.50
N GLU A 117 -7.52 -11.31 36.50
CA GLU A 117 -7.06 -10.22 35.63
C GLU A 117 -7.03 -10.63 34.14
N PHE A 118 -6.80 -11.92 33.84
CA PHE A 118 -6.73 -12.45 32.47
C PHE A 118 -8.09 -12.91 31.90
N CYS A 119 -9.09 -13.07 32.75
CA CYS A 119 -10.41 -13.58 32.36
C CYS A 119 -11.46 -12.48 32.09
N ILE A 120 -11.16 -11.23 32.43
CA ILE A 120 -12.10 -10.11 32.35
C ILE A 120 -11.76 -9.16 31.20
N PHE A 121 -12.76 -8.44 30.71
CA PHE A 121 -12.55 -7.33 29.80
C PHE A 121 -12.11 -6.11 30.58
N VAL A 122 -10.96 -5.56 30.23
CA VAL A 122 -10.42 -4.36 30.87
C VAL A 122 -10.76 -3.14 30.01
N PRO A 123 -11.35 -2.08 30.60
CA PRO A 123 -11.51 -0.80 29.92
C PRO A 123 -10.17 -0.16 29.61
N CYS A 124 -10.02 0.34 28.39
CA CYS A 124 -8.82 1.08 27.99
C CYS A 124 -8.94 2.55 28.45
N THR A 125 -8.03 2.98 29.32
CA THR A 125 -8.00 4.32 29.93
C THR A 125 -6.70 5.10 29.63
N GLY A 126 -5.84 4.56 28.76
CA GLY A 126 -4.52 5.11 28.45
C GLY A 126 -4.55 6.30 27.49
N ALA A 127 -3.48 7.11 27.50
CA ALA A 127 -3.33 8.26 26.59
C ALA A 127 -3.28 7.87 25.10
N GLU A 128 -2.92 6.61 24.82
CA GLU A 128 -2.86 6.00 23.50
C GLU A 128 -4.23 5.70 22.88
N ASP A 129 -5.29 5.59 23.70
CA ASP A 129 -6.66 5.32 23.27
C ASP A 129 -7.50 6.59 23.08
N GLY A 130 -6.89 7.76 23.27
CA GLY A 130 -7.53 9.06 23.15
C GLY A 130 -8.16 9.55 24.46
N PRO A 131 -8.88 10.69 24.42
CA PRO A 131 -9.44 11.31 25.62
C PRO A 131 -10.60 10.48 26.16
N THR A 132 -10.36 9.77 27.26
CA THR A 132 -11.32 8.97 28.02
C THR A 132 -11.45 9.46 29.47
N ASP A 133 -12.59 9.20 30.11
CA ASP A 133 -12.75 9.38 31.55
C ASP A 133 -12.07 8.25 32.37
N GLU A 134 -12.15 8.32 33.69
CA GLU A 134 -11.54 7.33 34.60
C GLU A 134 -12.08 5.90 34.42
N GLU A 135 -13.26 5.74 33.82
CA GLU A 135 -13.87 4.45 33.50
C GLU A 135 -13.69 4.02 32.01
N GLY A 136 -12.94 4.82 31.23
CA GLY A 136 -12.63 4.55 29.83
C GLY A 136 -13.67 5.04 28.82
N TRP A 137 -14.64 5.88 29.23
CA TRP A 137 -15.66 6.42 28.32
C TRP A 137 -15.16 7.64 27.55
N SER A 138 -15.40 7.62 26.24
CA SER A 138 -15.34 8.79 25.37
C SER A 138 -16.76 9.29 25.07
N TYR A 139 -16.93 10.61 25.06
CA TYR A 139 -18.22 11.27 24.88
C TYR A 139 -18.35 11.90 23.48
N TYR A 140 -19.54 11.79 22.88
CA TYR A 140 -19.83 12.27 21.53
C TYR A 140 -21.26 12.76 21.38
N ALA A 141 -21.48 13.61 20.37
CA ALA A 141 -22.81 14.08 20.00
C ALA A 141 -23.71 12.96 19.48
N ASP A 142 -23.18 12.10 18.61
CA ASP A 142 -23.87 10.94 18.06
C ASP A 142 -22.88 9.83 17.63
N PHE A 143 -23.40 8.73 17.11
CA PHE A 143 -22.58 7.62 16.58
C PHE A 143 -22.18 7.82 15.10
N SER A 144 -22.28 9.04 14.56
CA SER A 144 -21.84 9.28 13.19
C SER A 144 -20.31 9.20 13.10
N PRO A 145 -19.73 8.75 11.97
CA PRO A 145 -18.29 8.70 11.79
C PRO A 145 -17.61 10.06 12.04
N GLN A 146 -18.27 11.16 11.66
CA GLN A 146 -17.75 12.51 11.85
C GLN A 146 -17.62 12.88 13.34
N SER A 147 -18.61 12.51 14.15
CA SER A 147 -18.58 12.73 15.61
C SER A 147 -17.51 11.87 16.29
N LEU A 148 -17.35 10.62 15.86
CA LEU A 148 -16.38 9.69 16.46
C LEU A 148 -14.90 10.10 16.27
N LEU A 149 -14.61 11.05 15.37
CA LEU A 149 -13.26 11.59 15.14
C LEU A 149 -12.82 12.62 16.19
N SER A 150 -13.74 13.17 16.98
CA SER A 150 -13.45 14.25 17.95
C SER A 150 -13.98 13.94 19.36
N PRO A 151 -13.49 12.89 20.03
CA PRO A 151 -13.88 12.56 21.39
C PRO A 151 -13.47 13.65 22.40
N THR A 152 -14.28 13.83 23.45
CA THR A 152 -13.97 14.72 24.59
C THR A 152 -13.66 13.92 25.85
N ARG A 153 -12.69 14.42 26.65
CA ARG A 153 -12.36 13.83 27.97
C ARG A 153 -13.43 14.18 29.01
N SER A 154 -14.02 15.37 28.87
CA SER A 154 -15.06 15.89 29.75
C SER A 154 -16.35 16.06 28.97
N ARG A 155 -17.42 15.42 29.46
CA ARG A 155 -18.76 15.48 28.87
C ARG A 155 -19.23 16.92 28.65
N GLY A 156 -19.57 17.24 27.41
CA GLY A 156 -20.23 18.47 27.00
C GLY A 156 -21.76 18.36 27.03
N MET A 157 -22.44 19.50 26.88
CA MET A 157 -23.91 19.58 26.87
C MET A 157 -24.55 18.87 25.67
N LEU A 158 -23.82 18.76 24.56
CA LEU A 158 -24.30 18.15 23.32
C LEU A 158 -23.90 16.67 23.20
N ASP A 159 -23.23 16.10 24.21
CA ASP A 159 -22.78 14.72 24.17
C ASP A 159 -23.89 13.76 24.62
N PHE A 160 -24.62 13.24 23.63
CA PHE A 160 -25.75 12.34 23.85
C PHE A 160 -25.38 10.86 23.78
N VAL A 161 -24.17 10.52 23.36
CA VAL A 161 -23.71 9.13 23.34
C VAL A 161 -22.33 9.02 23.97
N ARG A 162 -22.06 7.87 24.57
CA ARG A 162 -20.73 7.53 25.08
C ARG A 162 -20.33 6.13 24.67
N ARG A 163 -19.04 5.94 24.50
CA ARG A 163 -18.46 4.67 24.06
C ARG A 163 -17.17 4.40 24.81
N ARG A 164 -16.99 3.18 25.30
CA ARG A 164 -15.73 2.75 25.92
C ARG A 164 -15.16 1.54 25.20
N LYS A 165 -13.83 1.52 25.06
CA LYS A 165 -13.07 0.42 24.48
C LYS A 165 -12.79 -0.62 25.56
N LEU A 166 -13.18 -1.87 25.31
CA LEU A 166 -12.94 -3.01 26.19
C LEU A 166 -12.00 -3.99 25.47
N GLN A 167 -10.96 -4.43 26.14
CA GLN A 167 -10.01 -5.40 25.58
C GLN A 167 -9.86 -6.65 26.45
N ARG A 168 -9.60 -7.78 25.79
CA ARG A 168 -9.23 -9.04 26.42
C ARG A 168 -8.17 -9.76 25.60
N VAL A 169 -7.22 -10.39 26.28
CA VAL A 169 -6.15 -11.17 25.64
C VAL A 169 -6.68 -12.53 25.21
N ALA A 170 -6.39 -12.92 23.96
CA ALA A 170 -6.57 -14.27 23.44
C ALA A 170 -5.21 -14.89 23.10
N TYR A 171 -5.10 -16.20 23.26
CA TYR A 171 -3.90 -17.01 23.06
C TYR A 171 -4.04 -17.89 21.82
N PHE A 172 -2.99 -17.97 21.02
CA PHE A 172 -2.93 -18.84 19.85
C PHE A 172 -2.76 -20.31 20.27
N ARG A 173 -3.49 -21.22 19.63
CA ARG A 173 -3.61 -22.64 19.98
C ARG A 173 -3.20 -23.52 18.80
N PRO A 174 -1.91 -23.91 18.72
CA PRO A 174 -1.41 -24.84 17.70
C PRO A 174 -2.09 -26.23 17.73
N ASP A 175 -2.51 -26.65 18.92
CA ASP A 175 -3.17 -27.93 19.21
C ASP A 175 -4.53 -28.10 18.53
N HIS A 176 -5.18 -27.00 18.14
CA HIS A 176 -6.40 -27.06 17.36
C HIS A 176 -6.17 -27.44 15.89
N PHE A 177 -4.93 -27.33 15.40
CA PHE A 177 -4.59 -27.61 14.00
C PHE A 177 -3.82 -28.91 13.85
N LEU A 178 -2.86 -29.16 14.73
CA LEU A 178 -1.97 -30.30 14.64
C LEU A 178 -1.89 -31.06 15.98
N PRO A 179 -1.64 -32.39 15.92
CA PRO A 179 -1.23 -33.18 17.07
C PRO A 179 0.04 -32.67 17.78
N ARG A 180 0.14 -32.94 19.09
CA ARG A 180 1.25 -32.47 19.96
C ARG A 180 2.62 -32.93 19.49
N ASP A 181 2.74 -34.16 19.03
CA ASP A 181 3.97 -34.74 18.47
C ASP A 181 4.50 -33.97 17.25
N ILE A 182 3.66 -33.20 16.56
CA ILE A 182 4.05 -32.43 15.38
C ILE A 182 4.33 -30.98 15.75
N TYR A 183 3.37 -30.28 16.40
CA TYR A 183 3.56 -28.85 16.66
C TYR A 183 4.62 -28.58 17.72
N SER A 184 4.84 -29.49 18.68
CA SER A 184 5.80 -29.30 19.77
C SER A 184 7.26 -29.45 19.36
N LYS A 185 7.52 -29.96 18.14
CA LYS A 185 8.86 -29.94 17.55
C LYS A 185 9.39 -28.52 17.47
N CYS A 186 10.69 -28.39 17.30
CA CYS A 186 11.39 -27.12 17.20
C CYS A 186 10.68 -26.11 16.26
N ASP A 187 10.59 -24.85 16.69
CA ASP A 187 9.89 -23.77 15.98
C ASP A 187 10.59 -23.26 14.72
N PHE A 188 11.80 -23.75 14.45
CA PHE A 188 12.57 -23.35 13.29
C PHE A 188 12.16 -24.18 12.08
N CYS A 189 11.56 -23.48 11.12
CA CYS A 189 11.22 -23.97 9.79
C CYS A 189 11.97 -23.14 8.76
N ASP A 190 12.01 -23.66 7.53
CA ASP A 190 12.57 -23.02 6.36
C ASP A 190 11.96 -21.63 6.13
N SER A 191 12.80 -20.59 6.21
CA SER A 191 12.35 -19.21 6.10
C SER A 191 11.72 -18.90 4.75
N LYS A 192 12.19 -19.52 3.65
CA LYS A 192 11.65 -19.28 2.31
C LYS A 192 10.25 -19.88 2.20
N ALA A 193 10.03 -21.10 2.70
CA ALA A 193 8.71 -21.74 2.73
C ALA A 193 7.72 -20.96 3.60
N VAL A 194 8.13 -20.57 4.81
CA VAL A 194 7.31 -19.78 5.75
C VAL A 194 6.95 -18.42 5.15
N ASN A 195 7.91 -17.68 4.61
CA ASN A 195 7.66 -16.37 4.01
C ASN A 195 6.75 -16.47 2.78
N THR A 196 6.96 -17.49 1.93
CA THR A 196 6.11 -17.74 0.76
C THR A 196 4.65 -17.95 1.16
N ILE A 197 4.39 -18.83 2.13
CA ILE A 197 3.02 -19.10 2.60
C ILE A 197 2.44 -17.87 3.29
N SER A 198 3.19 -17.22 4.19
CA SER A 198 2.74 -16.04 4.94
C SER A 198 2.32 -14.89 4.00
N GLN A 199 3.14 -14.59 2.99
CA GLN A 199 2.81 -13.54 2.01
C GLN A 199 1.63 -13.96 1.12
N THR A 200 1.55 -15.22 0.72
CA THR A 200 0.43 -15.71 -0.09
C THR A 200 -0.90 -15.65 0.68
N MET A 201 -0.90 -15.91 1.99
CA MET A 201 -2.08 -15.71 2.84
C MET A 201 -2.54 -14.25 2.88
N LEU A 202 -1.58 -13.31 3.02
CA LEU A 202 -1.88 -11.88 3.01
C LEU A 202 -2.48 -11.47 1.66
N ASP A 203 -1.89 -11.96 0.57
CA ASP A 203 -2.32 -11.68 -0.80
C ASP A 203 -3.70 -12.24 -1.07
N ALA A 204 -3.96 -13.49 -0.67
CA ALA A 204 -5.26 -14.14 -0.81
C ALA A 204 -6.37 -13.37 -0.06
N LEU A 205 -6.11 -12.97 1.19
CA LEU A 205 -7.10 -12.22 1.97
C LEU A 205 -7.30 -10.80 1.41
N ALA A 206 -6.22 -10.08 1.09
CA ALA A 206 -6.30 -8.74 0.53
C ALA A 206 -7.09 -8.75 -0.79
N LEU A 207 -6.79 -9.70 -1.67
CA LEU A 207 -7.50 -9.86 -2.94
C LEU A 207 -8.98 -10.21 -2.73
N ALA A 208 -9.30 -11.17 -1.86
CA ALA A 208 -10.68 -11.52 -1.53
C ALA A 208 -11.47 -10.32 -0.98
N THR A 209 -10.84 -9.47 -0.17
CA THR A 209 -11.50 -8.26 0.35
C THR A 209 -11.66 -7.17 -0.72
N LEU A 210 -10.75 -7.07 -1.70
CA LEU A 210 -10.94 -6.17 -2.85
C LEU A 210 -12.12 -6.60 -3.70
N PHE A 211 -12.32 -7.92 -3.90
CA PHE A 211 -13.50 -8.41 -4.60
C PHE A 211 -14.80 -8.13 -3.84
N LEU A 212 -14.80 -8.33 -2.52
CA LEU A 212 -16.01 -8.18 -1.72
C LEU A 212 -16.37 -6.72 -1.44
N ALA A 213 -15.36 -5.85 -1.29
CA ALA A 213 -15.56 -4.45 -0.86
C ALA A 213 -15.18 -3.41 -1.93
N GLY A 214 -14.68 -3.80 -3.09
CA GLY A 214 -14.17 -2.87 -4.09
C GLY A 214 -12.85 -2.20 -3.68
N THR A 215 -12.47 -1.16 -4.42
CA THR A 215 -11.17 -0.45 -4.26
C THR A 215 -11.16 0.58 -3.13
N ALA A 216 -12.32 1.10 -2.74
CA ALA A 216 -12.43 2.05 -1.64
C ALA A 216 -12.15 1.38 -0.29
N SER A 217 -11.28 1.99 0.53
CA SER A 217 -10.94 1.47 1.87
C SER A 217 -12.09 1.56 2.86
N VAL A 218 -12.98 2.55 2.71
CA VAL A 218 -14.14 2.79 3.57
C VAL A 218 -15.11 1.60 3.56
N ASP A 219 -15.18 0.86 2.47
CA ASP A 219 -16.08 -0.28 2.31
C ASP A 219 -15.54 -1.58 2.95
N CYS A 220 -14.30 -1.56 3.45
CA CYS A 220 -13.58 -2.68 4.06
C CYS A 220 -13.86 -2.77 5.58
N THR A 221 -15.10 -3.12 5.92
CA THR A 221 -15.61 -3.19 7.29
C THR A 221 -15.29 -4.50 8.01
N ASP A 222 -15.30 -4.47 9.35
CA ASP A 222 -15.07 -5.65 10.20
C ASP A 222 -16.05 -6.78 9.85
N PHE A 223 -17.31 -6.44 9.55
CA PHE A 223 -18.35 -7.37 9.08
C PHE A 223 -17.94 -8.20 7.85
N LYS A 224 -17.19 -7.61 6.91
CA LYS A 224 -16.78 -8.28 5.67
C LYS A 224 -15.48 -9.05 5.84
N VAL A 225 -14.49 -8.47 6.54
CA VAL A 225 -13.13 -9.01 6.59
C VAL A 225 -13.00 -10.15 7.60
N ILE A 226 -13.62 -10.04 8.77
CA ILE A 226 -13.48 -11.03 9.85
C ILE A 226 -13.98 -12.43 9.41
N PRO A 227 -15.17 -12.56 8.77
CA PRO A 227 -15.61 -13.85 8.25
C PRO A 227 -14.74 -14.38 7.11
N LEU A 228 -14.21 -13.51 6.25
CA LEU A 228 -13.29 -13.93 5.19
C LEU A 228 -11.98 -14.50 5.75
N LYS A 229 -11.44 -13.89 6.81
CA LYS A 229 -10.24 -14.42 7.49
C LYS A 229 -10.52 -15.80 8.09
N ALA A 230 -11.66 -16.00 8.77
CA ALA A 230 -12.01 -17.31 9.31
C ALA A 230 -12.16 -18.37 8.22
N LYS A 231 -12.82 -18.04 7.10
CA LYS A 231 -12.89 -18.92 5.92
C LYS A 231 -11.52 -19.22 5.33
N LEU A 232 -10.61 -18.25 5.31
CA LEU A 232 -9.24 -18.47 4.83
C LEU A 232 -8.51 -19.49 5.70
N ILE A 233 -8.60 -19.36 7.02
CA ILE A 233 -7.95 -20.29 7.97
C ILE A 233 -8.46 -21.72 7.76
N ASP A 234 -9.76 -21.92 7.59
CA ASP A 234 -10.33 -23.23 7.23
C ASP A 234 -9.85 -23.72 5.87
N PHE A 235 -9.76 -22.82 4.90
CA PHE A 235 -9.33 -23.15 3.55
C PHE A 235 -7.87 -23.64 3.50
N LEU A 236 -7.03 -23.24 4.46
CA LEU A 236 -5.69 -23.81 4.66
C LEU A 236 -5.75 -25.32 4.88
N ASN A 237 -6.77 -25.80 5.61
CA ASN A 237 -6.98 -27.20 5.94
C ASN A 237 -5.74 -27.84 6.58
N VAL A 238 -5.20 -27.17 7.61
CA VAL A 238 -3.99 -27.60 8.32
C VAL A 238 -4.24 -28.98 8.95
N GLY A 239 -3.28 -29.89 8.83
CA GLY A 239 -3.36 -31.28 9.27
C GLY A 239 -3.62 -32.27 8.14
N ASN A 240 -4.07 -31.77 6.98
CA ASN A 240 -4.41 -32.56 5.79
C ASN A 240 -3.51 -32.25 4.58
N SER A 241 -2.39 -31.54 4.79
CA SER A 241 -1.47 -31.16 3.71
C SER A 241 -0.48 -32.26 3.34
N CYS A 242 -0.21 -33.18 4.27
CA CYS A 242 0.64 -34.34 4.02
C CYS A 242 -0.12 -35.39 3.19
N LYS A 243 0.30 -35.62 1.95
CA LYS A 243 -0.30 -36.63 1.04
C LYS A 243 0.37 -38.00 1.08
N HIS A 244 1.45 -38.15 1.85
CA HIS A 244 2.23 -39.40 1.87
C HIS A 244 1.79 -40.26 3.05
N ASP A 245 1.21 -41.43 2.74
CA ASP A 245 1.00 -42.49 3.71
C ASP A 245 2.37 -43.00 4.18
N VAL A 246 2.50 -43.25 5.48
CA VAL A 246 3.73 -43.70 6.15
C VAL A 246 4.29 -45.01 5.55
N LEU A 247 3.46 -45.76 4.81
CA LEU A 247 3.75 -47.10 4.31
C LEU A 247 4.44 -47.17 2.93
N LEU A 248 4.69 -46.04 2.26
CA LEU A 248 5.31 -46.00 0.92
C LEU A 248 6.60 -45.16 0.88
N TYR A 249 7.31 -45.04 2.01
CA TYR A 249 8.62 -44.38 2.03
C TYR A 249 9.66 -45.25 1.33
N ASP A 250 9.70 -45.19 0.01
CA ASP A 250 10.85 -45.60 -0.76
C ASP A 250 11.96 -44.57 -0.53
N HIS A 251 13.00 -44.96 0.20
CA HIS A 251 14.18 -44.14 0.48
C HIS A 251 14.92 -43.67 -0.80
N ASN A 252 14.52 -44.14 -2.00
CA ASN A 252 15.09 -43.76 -3.29
C ASN A 252 14.32 -42.65 -4.05
N SER A 253 13.21 -42.13 -3.54
CA SER A 253 12.52 -41.02 -4.20
C SER A 253 13.19 -39.68 -3.85
N HIS A 254 13.74 -38.98 -4.85
CA HIS A 254 14.14 -37.56 -4.76
C HIS A 254 12.91 -36.64 -4.60
N TYR A 255 12.05 -36.92 -3.63
CA TYR A 255 10.86 -36.11 -3.37
C TYR A 255 11.26 -34.78 -2.76
N ASN A 256 10.81 -33.68 -3.37
CA ASN A 256 11.06 -32.34 -2.90
C ASN A 256 9.84 -31.80 -2.16
N THR A 257 9.91 -31.69 -0.83
CA THR A 257 8.80 -31.15 -0.01
C THR A 257 8.40 -29.73 -0.44
N MET A 258 9.31 -28.96 -1.03
CA MET A 258 8.99 -27.61 -1.53
C MET A 258 7.91 -27.64 -2.63
N SER A 259 7.76 -28.75 -3.37
CA SER A 259 6.65 -28.91 -4.31
C SER A 259 5.28 -28.84 -3.62
N ASP A 260 5.14 -29.40 -2.42
CA ASP A 260 3.90 -29.31 -1.65
C ASP A 260 3.63 -27.91 -1.13
N ILE A 261 4.68 -27.18 -0.76
CA ILE A 261 4.58 -25.76 -0.42
C ILE A 261 4.04 -24.96 -1.62
N TYR A 262 4.52 -25.23 -2.83
CA TYR A 262 3.97 -24.59 -4.04
C TYR A 262 2.52 -25.00 -4.32
N LYS A 263 2.14 -26.26 -4.11
CA LYS A 263 0.73 -26.67 -4.22
C LYS A 263 -0.17 -25.94 -3.21
N ILE A 264 0.30 -25.73 -1.98
CA ILE A 264 -0.41 -24.94 -0.96
C ILE A 264 -0.52 -23.48 -1.41
N LYS A 265 0.56 -22.89 -1.94
CA LYS A 265 0.56 -21.54 -2.51
C LYS A 265 -0.44 -21.40 -3.65
N ASP A 266 -0.48 -22.33 -4.59
CA ASP A 266 -1.38 -22.29 -5.74
C ASP A 266 -2.82 -22.42 -5.28
N LYS A 267 -3.11 -23.34 -4.35
CA LYS A 267 -4.42 -23.46 -3.71
C LYS A 267 -4.83 -22.12 -3.08
N LEU A 268 -3.97 -21.51 -2.28
CA LEU A 268 -4.22 -20.22 -1.63
C LEU A 268 -4.49 -19.10 -2.63
N SER A 269 -3.80 -19.09 -3.77
CA SER A 269 -4.00 -18.09 -4.82
C SER A 269 -5.41 -18.15 -5.42
N THR A 270 -6.08 -19.31 -5.38
CA THR A 270 -7.48 -19.47 -5.83
C THR A 270 -8.54 -19.14 -4.77
N PHE A 271 -8.13 -18.78 -3.54
CA PHE A 271 -9.05 -18.53 -2.43
C PHE A 271 -10.07 -17.43 -2.74
N ALA A 272 -9.62 -16.31 -3.33
CA ALA A 272 -10.48 -15.18 -3.63
C ALA A 272 -11.59 -15.54 -4.64
N GLU A 273 -11.23 -16.30 -5.68
CA GLU A 273 -12.17 -16.77 -6.70
C GLU A 273 -13.19 -17.74 -6.11
N SER A 274 -12.70 -18.74 -5.38
CA SER A 274 -13.54 -19.81 -4.80
C SER A 274 -14.48 -19.31 -3.71
N THR A 275 -14.13 -18.22 -3.01
CA THR A 275 -14.88 -17.74 -1.85
C THR A 275 -15.81 -16.56 -2.14
N VAL A 276 -15.43 -15.67 -3.07
CA VAL A 276 -16.16 -14.41 -3.33
C VAL A 276 -16.67 -14.33 -4.77
N GLY A 277 -15.85 -14.71 -5.75
CA GLY A 277 -16.18 -14.53 -7.16
C GLY A 277 -17.08 -15.62 -7.76
N GLY A 278 -16.92 -16.87 -7.33
CA GLY A 278 -17.41 -18.03 -8.09
C GLY A 278 -16.49 -18.36 -9.29
N PRO A 279 -16.60 -19.56 -9.88
CA PRO A 279 -15.70 -19.99 -10.95
C PRO A 279 -15.79 -19.06 -12.18
N GLY A 280 -14.65 -18.51 -12.62
CA GLY A 280 -14.57 -17.65 -13.81
C GLY A 280 -14.92 -16.18 -13.60
N ALA A 281 -15.24 -15.74 -12.37
CA ALA A 281 -15.58 -14.35 -12.10
C ALA A 281 -14.42 -13.35 -12.22
N LEU A 282 -13.18 -13.84 -12.30
CA LEU A 282 -12.01 -13.00 -12.58
C LEU A 282 -11.84 -12.67 -14.05
N SER A 283 -12.67 -13.24 -14.94
CA SER A 283 -12.68 -12.91 -16.36
C SER A 283 -12.82 -11.40 -16.62
N HIS A 284 -13.60 -10.70 -15.79
CA HIS A 284 -13.79 -9.25 -15.88
C HIS A 284 -12.59 -8.43 -15.34
N LEU A 285 -11.65 -9.04 -14.61
CA LEU A 285 -10.39 -8.40 -14.20
C LEU A 285 -9.34 -8.34 -15.29
N PHE A 286 -9.48 -9.16 -16.33
CA PHE A 286 -8.63 -9.07 -17.52
C PHE A 286 -9.04 -7.89 -18.42
N GLN A 287 -10.07 -7.12 -18.05
CA GLN A 287 -10.28 -5.80 -18.63
C GLN A 287 -9.15 -4.87 -18.13
N PRO A 288 -8.38 -4.23 -19.04
CA PRO A 288 -7.21 -3.45 -18.67
C PRO A 288 -7.47 -2.42 -17.58
N ASP A 289 -8.62 -1.74 -17.62
CA ASP A 289 -8.97 -0.69 -16.65
C ASP A 289 -9.27 -1.24 -15.25
N VAL A 290 -9.99 -2.37 -15.15
CA VAL A 290 -10.36 -2.96 -13.86
C VAL A 290 -9.16 -3.66 -13.22
N GLY A 291 -8.38 -4.41 -14.00
CA GLY A 291 -7.16 -5.06 -13.54
C GLY A 291 -6.12 -4.06 -13.05
N ASN A 292 -5.92 -2.95 -13.78
CA ASN A 292 -4.98 -1.90 -13.39
C ASN A 292 -5.45 -1.16 -12.12
N ASN A 293 -6.76 -0.93 -11.96
CA ASN A 293 -7.31 -0.33 -10.74
C ASN A 293 -7.14 -1.21 -9.49
N MET A 294 -7.36 -2.53 -9.60
CA MET A 294 -7.14 -3.45 -8.49
C MET A 294 -5.66 -3.61 -8.16
N ALA A 295 -4.79 -3.71 -9.17
CA ALA A 295 -3.35 -3.78 -8.97
C ALA A 295 -2.82 -2.54 -8.24
N LYS A 296 -3.34 -1.34 -8.58
CA LYS A 296 -3.00 -0.09 -7.88
C LYS A 296 -3.53 -0.03 -6.45
N ALA A 297 -4.69 -0.62 -6.16
CA ALA A 297 -5.29 -0.65 -4.83
C ALA A 297 -4.67 -1.73 -3.90
N MET A 298 -4.03 -2.75 -4.47
CA MET A 298 -3.52 -3.92 -3.74
C MET A 298 -2.52 -3.58 -2.62
N PRO A 299 -1.49 -2.72 -2.81
CA PRO A 299 -0.54 -2.40 -1.74
C PRO A 299 -1.21 -1.76 -0.53
N GLY A 300 -2.14 -0.82 -0.77
CA GLY A 300 -2.93 -0.18 0.29
C GLY A 300 -3.82 -1.18 1.03
N ARG A 301 -4.43 -2.14 0.30
CA ARG A 301 -5.22 -3.19 0.94
C ARG A 301 -4.36 -4.15 1.75
N LYS A 302 -3.22 -4.61 1.22
CA LYS A 302 -2.28 -5.47 1.95
C LYS A 302 -1.86 -4.82 3.27
N LYS A 303 -1.52 -3.53 3.26
CA LYS A 303 -1.18 -2.77 4.46
C LYS A 303 -2.33 -2.77 5.49
N LEU A 304 -3.55 -2.42 5.07
CA LEU A 304 -4.72 -2.44 5.96
C LEU A 304 -4.97 -3.83 6.57
N ILE A 305 -4.89 -4.88 5.77
CA ILE A 305 -5.10 -6.26 6.24
C ILE A 305 -3.98 -6.68 7.20
N ASN A 306 -2.72 -6.37 6.89
CA ASN A 306 -1.58 -6.65 7.75
C ASN A 306 -1.70 -5.97 9.11
N ASP A 307 -2.04 -4.68 9.12
CA ASP A 307 -1.98 -3.87 10.33
C ASP A 307 -3.19 -4.14 11.26
N LYS A 308 -4.38 -4.40 10.70
CA LYS A 308 -5.62 -4.53 11.49
C LYS A 308 -6.11 -5.95 11.68
N TYR A 309 -6.09 -6.77 10.62
CA TYR A 309 -6.90 -8.01 10.60
C TYR A 309 -6.08 -9.28 10.67
N PHE A 310 -4.92 -9.33 10.02
CA PHE A 310 -4.12 -10.54 9.91
C PHE A 310 -2.63 -10.19 9.99
N PRO A 311 -2.10 -9.92 11.19
CA PRO A 311 -0.72 -9.48 11.39
C PRO A 311 0.32 -10.56 11.09
N GLU A 312 1.56 -10.14 10.87
CA GLU A 312 2.65 -11.00 10.42
C GLU A 312 2.95 -12.14 11.40
N ASN A 313 2.94 -11.88 12.70
CA ASN A 313 3.13 -12.89 13.75
C ASN A 313 2.12 -14.05 13.64
N GLU A 314 0.84 -13.76 13.42
CA GLU A 314 -0.20 -14.77 13.24
C GLU A 314 -0.02 -15.55 11.93
N ARG A 315 0.32 -14.85 10.82
CA ARG A 315 0.58 -15.51 9.53
C ARG A 315 1.79 -16.43 9.60
N VAL A 316 2.88 -15.99 10.23
CA VAL A 316 4.10 -16.78 10.41
C VAL A 316 3.83 -18.00 11.29
N ALA A 317 3.04 -17.87 12.36
CA ALA A 317 2.64 -19.01 13.18
C ALA A 317 1.86 -20.06 12.38
N LEU A 318 0.85 -19.64 11.61
CA LEU A 318 0.08 -20.54 10.76
C LEU A 318 0.94 -21.16 9.63
N ALA A 319 1.80 -20.36 9.00
CA ALA A 319 2.71 -20.83 7.97
C ALA A 319 3.69 -21.89 8.50
N LYS A 320 4.22 -21.71 9.72
CA LYS A 320 5.05 -22.72 10.37
C LYS A 320 4.29 -24.03 10.60
N LEU A 321 3.03 -23.97 11.03
CA LEU A 321 2.20 -25.18 11.19
C LEU A 321 1.98 -25.87 9.85
N LEU A 322 1.69 -25.14 8.77
CA LEU A 322 1.57 -25.72 7.42
C LEU A 322 2.87 -26.35 6.93
N VAL A 323 4.03 -25.73 7.20
CA VAL A 323 5.32 -26.32 6.85
C VAL A 323 5.56 -27.60 7.65
N LYS A 324 5.31 -27.60 8.97
CA LYS A 324 5.41 -28.81 9.80
C LYS A 324 4.43 -29.91 9.37
N ASP A 325 3.24 -29.53 8.89
CA ASP A 325 2.24 -30.45 8.36
C ASP A 325 2.68 -31.08 7.04
N ALA A 326 3.11 -30.26 6.07
CA ALA A 326 3.55 -30.72 4.76
C ALA A 326 4.86 -31.53 4.82
N ASP A 327 5.77 -31.15 5.72
CA ASP A 327 7.10 -31.76 5.86
C ASP A 327 7.18 -32.83 6.96
N ARG A 328 6.02 -33.28 7.46
CA ARG A 328 5.85 -34.14 8.66
C ARG A 328 6.83 -35.32 8.77
N HIS A 329 7.13 -35.96 7.65
CA HIS A 329 7.99 -37.15 7.59
C HIS A 329 9.37 -36.88 6.96
N ALA A 330 9.48 -35.87 6.10
CA ALA A 330 10.67 -35.63 5.29
C ALA A 330 11.72 -34.76 6.00
N TYR A 331 11.30 -33.86 6.89
CA TYR A 331 12.18 -32.95 7.63
C TYR A 331 13.16 -32.16 6.74
N GLN A 332 12.76 -31.87 5.49
CA GLN A 332 13.56 -31.10 4.54
C GLN A 332 13.42 -29.58 4.75
N LEU A 333 12.32 -29.17 5.39
CA LEU A 333 11.87 -27.80 5.58
C LEU A 333 11.57 -27.45 7.06
N HIS A 334 11.61 -28.40 7.98
CA HIS A 334 11.53 -28.11 9.41
C HIS A 334 12.45 -29.01 10.23
N CYS A 335 12.82 -28.53 11.42
CA CYS A 335 13.73 -29.26 12.29
C CYS A 335 13.07 -30.49 12.92
N LYS A 336 13.75 -31.64 12.85
CA LYS A 336 13.31 -32.92 13.44
C LYS A 336 13.37 -32.97 14.97
N LYS A 337 14.24 -32.17 15.60
CA LYS A 337 14.45 -32.18 17.06
C LYS A 337 13.25 -31.58 17.79
N ASP A 338 12.91 -32.10 18.97
CA ASP A 338 11.80 -31.58 19.78
C ASP A 338 12.06 -30.15 20.27
N SER A 339 13.28 -29.87 20.73
CA SER A 339 13.72 -28.54 21.08
C SER A 339 15.20 -28.36 20.77
N CYS A 340 15.52 -27.35 19.96
CA CYS A 340 16.88 -26.87 19.84
C CYS A 340 17.11 -25.88 20.98
N ALA A 341 18.09 -26.13 21.85
CA ALA A 341 18.41 -25.31 23.04
C ALA A 341 18.33 -23.80 22.72
N GLY A 342 17.87 -22.97 23.67
CA GLY A 342 17.25 -21.63 23.52
C GLY A 342 17.83 -20.59 22.54
N SER A 343 19.00 -20.80 21.92
CA SER A 343 19.51 -19.98 20.81
C SER A 343 19.45 -20.66 19.43
N GLY A 344 19.01 -21.93 19.35
CA GLY A 344 18.95 -22.69 18.12
C GLY A 344 20.28 -22.82 17.39
N SER A 345 21.43 -22.68 18.06
CA SER A 345 22.76 -22.54 17.45
C SER A 345 23.10 -23.69 16.49
N GLU A 346 22.67 -24.92 16.79
CA GLU A 346 22.86 -26.10 15.95
C GLU A 346 21.73 -26.36 14.94
N CYS A 347 20.70 -25.50 14.87
CA CYS A 347 19.58 -25.71 13.97
C CYS A 347 19.84 -25.08 12.61
N GLU A 348 19.84 -25.88 11.55
CA GLU A 348 20.02 -25.43 10.15
C GLU A 348 18.90 -24.49 9.67
N PHE A 349 17.75 -24.50 10.36
CA PHE A 349 16.63 -23.61 10.08
C PHE A 349 16.62 -22.36 10.96
N ARG A 350 17.60 -22.19 11.87
CA ARG A 350 17.69 -20.99 12.72
C ARG A 350 17.80 -19.74 11.86
N LEU A 351 17.10 -18.70 12.27
CA LEU A 351 17.13 -17.42 11.58
C LEU A 351 18.43 -16.68 11.92
N VAL A 352 19.11 -16.19 10.89
CA VAL A 352 20.28 -15.30 10.97
C VAL A 352 19.99 -14.03 10.18
N ALA A 353 20.44 -12.90 10.71
CA ALA A 353 20.50 -11.66 9.95
C ALA A 353 21.76 -11.68 9.08
N CYS A 354 21.68 -11.08 7.89
CA CYS A 354 22.84 -10.90 7.04
C CYS A 354 23.94 -10.10 7.77
N PRO A 355 25.21 -10.54 7.73
CA PRO A 355 26.31 -9.80 8.36
C PRO A 355 26.72 -8.53 7.60
N ASN A 356 26.27 -8.36 6.34
CA ASN A 356 26.63 -7.21 5.52
C ASN A 356 25.88 -5.95 5.96
N VAL A 357 26.63 -4.87 6.23
CA VAL A 357 26.08 -3.59 6.67
C VAL A 357 25.09 -3.05 5.64
N GLY A 358 23.88 -2.69 6.10
CA GLY A 358 22.80 -2.18 5.26
C GLY A 358 21.83 -3.25 4.74
N CYS A 359 22.18 -4.54 4.84
CA CYS A 359 21.24 -5.61 4.55
C CYS A 359 20.38 -5.93 5.78
N THR A 360 19.05 -5.84 5.64
CA THR A 360 18.08 -6.13 6.71
C THR A 360 17.45 -7.52 6.58
N GLU A 361 17.95 -8.35 5.65
CA GLU A 361 17.39 -9.67 5.39
C GLU A 361 17.66 -10.63 6.54
N ILE A 362 16.63 -11.40 6.91
CA ILE A 362 16.67 -12.45 7.93
C ILE A 362 16.22 -13.76 7.28
N PHE A 363 17.06 -14.78 7.32
CA PHE A 363 16.83 -16.06 6.65
C PHE A 363 17.35 -17.23 7.48
N SER A 364 16.88 -18.45 7.19
CA SER A 364 17.45 -19.67 7.77
C SER A 364 18.91 -19.80 7.38
N ILE A 365 19.81 -20.15 8.32
CA ILE A 365 21.26 -20.29 8.07
C ILE A 365 21.58 -21.18 6.86
N LYS A 366 20.76 -22.20 6.58
CA LYS A 366 20.83 -23.02 5.35
C LYS A 366 20.94 -22.20 4.05
N TYR A 367 20.38 -20.99 4.00
CA TYR A 367 20.39 -20.10 2.84
C TYR A 367 21.49 -19.04 2.86
N GLU A 368 22.37 -19.04 3.86
CA GLU A 368 23.49 -18.09 3.95
C GLU A 368 24.39 -18.09 2.71
N PRO A 369 24.82 -19.25 2.15
CA PRO A 369 25.66 -19.26 0.95
C PRO A 369 24.96 -18.63 -0.26
N TYR A 370 23.67 -18.97 -0.46
CA TYR A 370 22.88 -18.44 -1.55
C TYR A 370 22.65 -16.93 -1.41
N HIS A 371 22.33 -16.46 -0.20
CA HIS A 371 22.19 -15.03 0.05
C HIS A 371 23.51 -14.28 -0.17
N ASP A 372 24.65 -14.81 0.27
CA ASP A 372 25.96 -14.19 0.10
C ASP A 372 26.33 -13.98 -1.39
N GLU A 373 25.97 -14.94 -2.26
CA GLU A 373 26.14 -14.84 -3.71
C GLU A 373 25.30 -13.72 -4.35
N GLU A 374 24.12 -13.40 -3.80
CA GLU A 374 23.18 -12.42 -4.37
C GLU A 374 23.10 -11.08 -3.60
N CYS A 375 23.60 -11.02 -2.36
CA CYS A 375 23.47 -9.88 -1.46
C CYS A 375 23.98 -8.56 -2.08
N GLY A 376 23.07 -7.63 -2.38
CA GLY A 376 23.43 -6.33 -2.98
C GLY A 376 24.35 -5.46 -2.11
N PHE A 377 24.39 -5.73 -0.81
CA PHE A 377 25.22 -5.01 0.17
C PHE A 377 26.58 -5.66 0.42
N LYS A 378 26.84 -6.83 -0.17
CA LYS A 378 28.12 -7.50 -0.01
C LYS A 378 29.24 -6.61 -0.55
N PRO A 379 30.25 -6.27 0.27
CA PRO A 379 31.41 -5.53 -0.19
C PRO A 379 32.24 -6.44 -1.12
N LEU A 380 32.46 -5.97 -2.34
CA LEU A 380 33.27 -6.65 -3.34
C LEU A 380 34.44 -5.76 -3.77
N PRO A 381 35.61 -6.33 -4.08
CA PRO A 381 36.70 -5.56 -4.64
C PRO A 381 36.28 -4.94 -5.97
N CYS A 382 36.66 -3.67 -6.18
CA CYS A 382 36.37 -2.97 -7.43
C CYS A 382 36.88 -3.74 -8.64
N THR A 383 36.04 -3.88 -9.67
CA THR A 383 36.37 -4.59 -10.92
C THR A 383 37.49 -3.92 -11.71
N ASN A 384 37.71 -2.61 -11.53
CA ASN A 384 38.85 -1.89 -12.10
C ASN A 384 40.14 -2.03 -11.28
N GLY A 385 40.11 -2.69 -10.12
CA GLY A 385 41.28 -2.92 -9.28
C GLY A 385 41.74 -1.72 -8.44
N CYS A 386 40.87 -0.75 -8.14
CA CYS A 386 41.24 0.45 -7.36
C CYS A 386 41.42 0.20 -5.85
N SER A 387 41.48 -1.07 -5.43
CA SER A 387 41.61 -1.53 -4.02
C SER A 387 40.45 -1.16 -3.08
N MET A 388 39.42 -0.46 -3.55
CA MET A 388 38.21 -0.19 -2.75
C MET A 388 37.30 -1.42 -2.68
N GLN A 389 36.72 -1.64 -1.50
CA GLN A 389 35.61 -2.56 -1.28
C GLN A 389 34.30 -1.78 -1.48
N VAL A 390 33.50 -2.19 -2.46
CA VAL A 390 32.28 -1.49 -2.89
C VAL A 390 31.10 -2.44 -2.78
N PRO A 391 29.96 -2.02 -2.20
CA PRO A 391 28.74 -2.82 -2.22
C PRO A 391 28.38 -3.24 -3.64
N ARG A 392 27.99 -4.50 -3.83
CA ARG A 392 27.62 -5.07 -5.14
C ARG A 392 26.67 -4.17 -5.94
N ASN A 393 25.64 -3.60 -5.29
CA ASN A 393 24.67 -2.71 -5.94
C ASN A 393 25.26 -1.36 -6.38
N ASP A 394 26.31 -0.88 -5.69
CA ASP A 394 26.95 0.40 -5.96
C ASP A 394 28.12 0.30 -6.95
N MET A 395 28.54 -0.93 -7.30
CA MET A 395 29.69 -1.17 -8.18
C MET A 395 29.59 -0.41 -9.50
N THR A 396 28.41 -0.42 -10.12
CA THR A 396 28.16 0.28 -11.39
C THR A 396 28.35 1.80 -11.25
N THR A 397 27.82 2.39 -10.18
CA THR A 397 27.95 3.82 -9.89
C THR A 397 29.39 4.18 -9.56
N HIS A 398 30.06 3.35 -8.78
CA HIS A 398 31.46 3.51 -8.43
C HIS A 398 32.36 3.51 -9.68
N VAL A 399 32.30 2.46 -10.51
CA VAL A 399 33.11 2.31 -11.72
C VAL A 399 32.88 3.47 -12.70
N ARG A 400 31.64 3.97 -12.81
CA ARG A 400 31.29 5.06 -13.72
C ARG A 400 31.77 6.43 -13.22
N ASN A 401 31.57 6.73 -11.94
CA ASN A 401 31.63 8.12 -11.44
C ASN A 401 32.75 8.36 -10.42
N GLN A 402 33.12 7.35 -9.62
CA GLN A 402 33.93 7.55 -8.41
C GLN A 402 35.30 6.86 -8.49
N CYS A 403 35.42 5.79 -9.27
CA CYS A 403 36.64 4.99 -9.37
C CYS A 403 37.78 5.81 -9.96
N THR A 404 38.92 5.86 -9.27
CA THR A 404 40.14 6.55 -9.74
C THR A 404 40.77 5.90 -10.96
N LEU A 405 40.51 4.61 -11.16
CA LEU A 405 40.99 3.82 -12.30
C LEU A 405 39.99 3.75 -13.45
N ARG A 406 38.84 4.44 -13.37
CA ARG A 406 37.88 4.50 -14.47
C ARG A 406 38.49 5.17 -15.70
N ALA A 407 37.98 4.80 -16.87
CA ALA A 407 38.22 5.54 -18.10
C ALA A 407 37.60 6.95 -17.98
N ALA A 408 38.40 7.96 -18.27
CA ALA A 408 38.02 9.36 -18.26
C ALA A 408 38.49 10.01 -19.55
N GLU A 409 37.58 10.70 -20.23
CA GLU A 409 37.92 11.56 -21.35
C GLU A 409 38.65 12.80 -20.85
N CYS A 410 39.59 13.31 -21.66
CA CYS A 410 40.22 14.59 -21.40
C CYS A 410 39.16 15.70 -21.27
N PRO A 411 39.27 16.63 -20.29
CA PRO A 411 38.36 17.79 -20.18
C PRO A 411 38.27 18.65 -21.45
N LEU A 412 39.30 18.59 -22.31
CA LEU A 412 39.35 19.31 -23.59
C LEU A 412 38.85 18.46 -24.78
N ALA A 413 38.13 17.37 -24.51
CA ALA A 413 37.54 16.53 -25.56
C ALA A 413 36.56 17.31 -26.46
N CYS A 414 35.81 18.27 -25.88
CA CYS A 414 34.94 19.16 -26.65
C CYS A 414 35.71 20.08 -27.62
N LEU A 415 37.00 20.29 -27.41
CA LEU A 415 37.87 21.07 -28.30
C LEU A 415 38.61 20.20 -29.32
N GLY A 416 38.53 18.87 -29.21
CA GLY A 416 39.10 17.92 -30.17
C GLY A 416 40.06 16.87 -29.60
N CYS A 417 40.34 16.88 -28.29
CA CYS A 417 41.20 15.85 -27.69
C CYS A 417 40.47 14.50 -27.55
N THR A 418 40.90 13.47 -28.25
CA THR A 418 40.26 12.13 -28.21
C THR A 418 40.90 11.16 -27.22
N THR A 419 41.86 11.62 -26.41
CA THR A 419 42.60 10.76 -25.48
C THR A 419 41.72 10.36 -24.28
N ILE A 420 41.63 9.06 -24.05
CA ILE A 420 41.00 8.46 -22.87
C ILE A 420 42.11 7.94 -21.97
N VAL A 421 42.14 8.41 -20.72
CA VAL A 421 43.11 7.99 -19.70
C VAL A 421 42.39 7.51 -18.44
N ARG A 422 43.12 6.98 -17.46
CA ARG A 422 42.52 6.70 -16.14
C ARG A 422 42.23 8.02 -15.45
N ALA A 423 41.16 8.12 -14.66
CA ALA A 423 40.78 9.36 -13.99
C ALA A 423 41.94 9.96 -13.15
N GLN A 424 42.72 9.13 -12.46
CA GLN A 424 43.91 9.57 -11.71
C GLN A 424 45.04 10.15 -12.60
N ASP A 425 45.10 9.78 -13.88
CA ASP A 425 46.15 10.16 -14.82
C ASP A 425 45.77 11.39 -15.67
N VAL A 426 44.54 11.90 -15.55
CA VAL A 426 44.05 13.05 -16.33
C VAL A 426 44.96 14.26 -16.15
N THR A 427 45.34 14.59 -14.92
CA THR A 427 46.24 15.72 -14.64
C THR A 427 47.60 15.57 -15.31
N ARG A 428 48.14 14.34 -15.32
CA ARG A 428 49.41 14.05 -15.98
C ARG A 428 49.31 14.22 -17.49
N HIS A 429 48.25 13.68 -18.11
CA HIS A 429 47.98 13.87 -19.55
C HIS A 429 47.83 15.35 -19.92
N LEU A 430 47.11 16.14 -19.12
CA LEU A 430 46.95 17.58 -19.35
C LEU A 430 48.29 18.33 -19.36
N ASN A 431 49.24 17.91 -18.51
CA ASN A 431 50.56 18.51 -18.46
C ASN A 431 51.48 18.01 -19.60
N GLU A 432 51.45 16.72 -19.91
CA GLU A 432 52.28 16.11 -20.97
C GLU A 432 51.84 16.53 -22.38
N SER A 433 50.56 16.85 -22.57
CA SER A 433 49.97 17.21 -23.88
C SER A 433 49.57 18.68 -23.98
N SER A 434 50.15 19.55 -23.15
CA SER A 434 49.75 20.96 -23.06
C SER A 434 49.82 21.69 -24.40
N ASP A 435 50.86 21.47 -25.20
CA ASP A 435 51.05 22.15 -26.49
C ASP A 435 49.96 21.77 -27.49
N GLN A 436 49.59 20.49 -27.55
CA GLN A 436 48.49 20.01 -28.38
C GLN A 436 47.15 20.60 -27.92
N HIS A 437 46.94 20.68 -26.60
CA HIS A 437 45.76 21.29 -26.00
C HIS A 437 45.68 22.79 -26.32
N PHE A 438 46.78 23.53 -26.24
CA PHE A 438 46.85 24.94 -26.65
C PHE A 438 46.53 25.12 -28.12
N MET A 439 46.99 24.22 -29.00
CA MET A 439 46.64 24.25 -30.42
C MET A 439 45.14 24.02 -30.66
N PHE A 440 44.50 23.08 -29.95
CA PHE A 440 43.04 22.90 -30.04
C PHE A 440 42.27 24.15 -29.59
N VAL A 441 42.68 24.76 -28.47
CA VAL A 441 42.09 26.01 -27.97
C VAL A 441 42.26 27.14 -28.99
N ALA A 442 43.46 27.32 -29.54
CA ALA A 442 43.75 28.37 -30.52
C ALA A 442 42.94 28.19 -31.81
N ASN A 443 42.87 26.97 -32.34
CA ASN A 443 42.07 26.66 -33.54
C ASN A 443 40.59 26.94 -33.30
N LYS A 444 40.03 26.49 -32.17
CA LYS A 444 38.64 26.78 -31.81
C LYS A 444 38.39 28.27 -31.60
N MET A 445 39.34 29.01 -31.03
CA MET A 445 39.26 30.46 -30.88
C MET A 445 39.21 31.17 -32.23
N MET A 446 40.03 30.75 -33.21
CA MET A 446 40.00 31.29 -34.58
C MET A 446 38.68 30.97 -35.29
N GLU A 447 38.15 29.75 -35.15
CA GLU A 447 36.82 29.37 -35.68
C GLU A 447 35.70 30.23 -35.08
N CYS A 448 35.70 30.41 -33.75
CA CYS A 448 34.75 31.29 -33.07
C CYS A 448 34.90 32.74 -33.55
N GLN A 449 36.12 33.24 -33.73
CA GLN A 449 36.37 34.58 -34.26
C GLN A 449 35.81 34.75 -35.67
N ALA A 450 36.01 33.78 -36.56
CA ALA A 450 35.45 33.79 -37.90
C ALA A 450 33.90 33.75 -37.88
N MET A 451 33.31 32.96 -36.99
CA MET A 451 31.86 32.91 -36.81
C MET A 451 31.30 34.23 -36.28
N ILE A 452 31.97 34.86 -35.30
CA ILE A 452 31.59 36.18 -34.78
C ILE A 452 31.66 37.23 -35.90
N GLN A 453 32.71 37.24 -36.72
CA GLN A 453 32.81 38.14 -37.87
C GLN A 453 31.65 37.94 -38.86
N LYS A 454 31.30 36.68 -39.15
CA LYS A 454 30.16 36.36 -40.02
C LYS A 454 28.83 36.82 -39.42
N LEU A 455 28.62 36.62 -38.12
CA LEU A 455 27.42 37.10 -37.42
C LEU A 455 27.34 38.63 -37.44
N ASN A 456 28.45 39.33 -37.16
CA ASN A 456 28.50 40.79 -37.23
C ASN A 456 28.21 41.31 -38.65
N SER A 457 28.75 40.67 -39.69
CA SER A 457 28.42 41.04 -41.08
C SER A 457 26.93 40.86 -41.39
N ARG A 458 26.30 39.81 -40.85
CA ARG A 458 24.87 39.55 -41.04
C ARG A 458 24.00 40.54 -40.26
N ILE A 459 24.43 40.94 -39.07
CA ILE A 459 23.80 42.01 -38.28
C ILE A 459 23.82 43.31 -39.10
N GLN A 460 24.98 43.71 -39.64
CA GLN A 460 25.07 44.93 -40.45
C GLN A 460 24.11 44.91 -41.65
N VAL A 461 24.06 43.80 -42.40
CA VAL A 461 23.14 43.66 -43.54
C VAL A 461 21.67 43.75 -43.11
N LEU A 462 21.32 43.19 -41.94
CA LEU A 462 19.97 43.27 -41.41
C LEU A 462 19.64 44.68 -40.93
N GLU A 463 20.57 45.38 -40.31
CA GLU A 463 20.43 46.78 -39.91
C GLU A 463 20.21 47.69 -41.13
N ASP A 464 21.00 47.53 -42.19
CA ASP A 464 20.86 48.31 -43.42
C ASP A 464 19.50 48.06 -44.11
N LYS A 465 19.06 46.79 -44.15
CA LYS A 465 17.73 46.43 -44.69
C LYS A 465 16.60 46.99 -43.86
N ASN A 466 16.71 46.96 -42.53
CA ASN A 466 15.71 47.56 -41.65
C ASN A 466 15.62 49.06 -41.88
N ALA A 467 16.75 49.76 -42.01
CA ALA A 467 16.77 51.19 -42.32
C ALA A 467 16.13 51.50 -43.68
N GLN A 468 16.38 50.68 -44.72
CA GLN A 468 15.75 50.82 -46.03
C GLN A 468 14.23 50.59 -45.97
N LEU A 469 13.78 49.54 -45.29
CA LEU A 469 12.36 49.25 -45.12
C LEU A 469 11.64 50.35 -44.33
N GLU A 470 12.27 50.91 -43.30
CA GLU A 470 11.72 52.05 -42.57
C GLU A 470 11.55 53.28 -43.48
N LEU A 471 12.50 53.55 -44.38
CA LEU A 471 12.41 54.64 -45.34
C LEU A 471 11.31 54.39 -46.37
N GLU A 472 11.20 53.17 -46.90
CA GLU A 472 10.14 52.80 -47.85
C GLU A 472 8.75 52.90 -47.21
N LEU A 473 8.59 52.42 -45.97
CA LEU A 473 7.33 52.52 -45.23
C LEU A 473 6.95 53.98 -44.98
N ARG A 474 7.90 54.84 -44.61
CA ARG A 474 7.67 56.29 -44.50
C ARG A 474 7.25 56.90 -45.84
N GLY A 475 7.91 56.52 -46.93
CA GLY A 475 7.57 56.97 -48.28
C GLY A 475 6.14 56.58 -48.68
N ARG A 476 5.77 55.31 -48.54
CA ARG A 476 4.41 54.81 -48.84
C ARG A 476 3.34 55.44 -47.95
N ALA A 477 3.64 55.68 -46.68
CA ALA A 477 2.73 56.38 -45.78
C ALA A 477 2.50 57.83 -46.24
N ALA A 478 3.54 58.52 -46.69
CA ALA A 478 3.43 59.89 -47.21
C ALA A 478 2.62 59.95 -48.52
N THR A 479 2.83 59.03 -49.46
CA THR A 479 2.06 58.97 -50.71
C THR A 479 0.59 58.63 -50.43
N SER A 480 0.33 57.61 -49.60
CA SER A 480 -1.03 57.22 -49.22
C SER A 480 -1.80 58.37 -48.55
N LYS A 481 -1.12 59.15 -47.69
CA LYS A 481 -1.70 60.36 -47.09
C LYS A 481 -2.06 61.40 -48.15
N LYS A 482 -1.15 61.69 -49.09
CA LYS A 482 -1.40 62.63 -50.19
C LYS A 482 -2.57 62.19 -51.08
N ASP A 483 -2.66 60.90 -51.40
CA ASP A 483 -3.74 60.35 -52.20
C ASP A 483 -5.08 60.41 -51.46
N SER A 484 -5.08 60.13 -50.15
CA SER A 484 -6.26 60.28 -49.29
C SER A 484 -6.73 61.74 -49.22
N ASP A 485 -5.82 62.70 -49.07
CA ASP A 485 -6.13 64.14 -49.06
C ASP A 485 -6.69 64.59 -50.42
N ASN A 486 -6.11 64.15 -51.53
CA ASN A 486 -6.60 64.41 -52.88
C ASN A 486 -8.01 63.85 -53.09
N LEU A 487 -8.23 62.59 -52.70
CA LEU A 487 -9.53 61.93 -52.82
C LEU A 487 -10.58 62.64 -51.94
N SER A 488 -10.22 63.03 -50.72
CA SER A 488 -11.08 63.83 -49.83
C SER A 488 -11.50 65.15 -50.47
N ASN A 489 -10.57 65.83 -51.16
CA ASN A 489 -10.86 67.06 -51.88
C ASN A 489 -11.80 66.84 -53.08
N GLU A 490 -11.61 65.76 -53.85
CA GLU A 490 -12.53 65.41 -54.95
C GLU A 490 -13.93 65.01 -54.44
N VAL A 491 -14.01 64.24 -53.35
CA VAL A 491 -15.28 63.91 -52.69
C VAL A 491 -16.00 65.19 -52.26
N LYS A 492 -15.31 66.16 -51.64
CA LYS A 492 -15.91 67.46 -51.28
C LYS A 492 -16.44 68.21 -52.49
N LYS A 493 -15.73 68.20 -53.64
CA LYS A 493 -16.19 68.83 -54.89
C LYS A 493 -17.45 68.14 -55.43
N LEU A 494 -17.49 66.80 -55.42
CA LEU A 494 -18.64 66.02 -55.88
C LEU A 494 -19.86 66.24 -54.99
N VAL A 495 -19.69 66.23 -53.66
CA VAL A 495 -20.75 66.55 -52.70
C VAL A 495 -21.34 67.94 -52.99
N LYS A 496 -20.49 68.93 -53.28
CA LYS A 496 -20.96 70.27 -53.67
C LYS A 496 -21.76 70.26 -54.98
N ARG A 497 -21.31 69.51 -56.01
CA ARG A 497 -22.03 69.38 -57.29
C ARG A 497 -23.38 68.66 -57.14
N ILE A 498 -23.42 67.58 -56.36
CA ILE A 498 -24.67 66.85 -56.06
C ILE A 498 -25.64 67.80 -55.36
N GLY A 499 -25.19 68.54 -54.35
CA GLY A 499 -26.01 69.54 -53.66
C GLY A 499 -26.59 70.60 -54.61
N THR A 500 -25.80 71.10 -55.57
CA THR A 500 -26.31 72.03 -56.59
C THR A 500 -27.33 71.38 -57.53
N LEU A 501 -27.10 70.13 -57.96
CA LEU A 501 -27.99 69.39 -58.85
C LEU A 501 -29.32 69.05 -58.18
N GLU A 502 -29.29 68.61 -56.92
CA GLU A 502 -30.49 68.40 -56.12
C GLU A 502 -31.29 69.68 -55.95
N GLY A 503 -30.61 70.82 -55.75
CA GLY A 503 -31.24 72.14 -55.72
C GLY A 503 -32.00 72.43 -57.01
N THR A 504 -31.36 72.25 -58.17
CA THR A 504 -32.00 72.42 -59.49
C THR A 504 -33.13 71.42 -59.75
N CYS A 505 -32.98 70.15 -59.37
CA CYS A 505 -34.04 69.15 -59.53
C CYS A 505 -35.26 69.52 -58.67
N ARG A 506 -35.07 69.96 -57.42
CA ARG A 506 -36.17 70.42 -56.55
C ARG A 506 -36.90 71.61 -57.16
N THR A 507 -36.19 72.56 -57.77
CA THR A 507 -36.84 73.70 -58.43
C THR A 507 -37.64 73.26 -59.66
N GLU A 508 -37.11 72.36 -60.48
CA GLU A 508 -37.82 71.83 -61.65
C GLU A 508 -39.03 70.96 -61.26
N PHE A 509 -38.91 70.10 -60.23
CA PHE A 509 -40.05 69.34 -59.71
C PHE A 509 -41.18 70.23 -59.23
N LYS A 510 -40.87 71.31 -58.47
CA LYS A 510 -41.87 72.29 -58.06
C LYS A 510 -42.55 72.96 -59.27
N ARG A 511 -41.78 73.26 -60.31
CA ARG A 511 -42.28 73.86 -61.56
C ARG A 511 -43.22 72.91 -62.31
N VAL A 512 -42.84 71.65 -62.51
CA VAL A 512 -43.69 70.63 -63.16
C VAL A 512 -44.95 70.35 -62.34
N GLU A 513 -44.87 70.31 -61.01
CA GLU A 513 -46.05 70.10 -60.17
C GLU A 513 -47.02 71.28 -60.27
N GLN A 514 -46.50 72.52 -60.35
CA GLN A 514 -47.28 73.72 -60.63
C GLN A 514 -47.98 73.61 -61.99
N ASP A 515 -47.25 73.20 -63.03
CA ASP A 515 -47.78 73.03 -64.39
C ASP A 515 -48.87 71.95 -64.46
N ARG A 516 -48.68 70.81 -63.76
CA ARG A 516 -49.68 69.74 -63.65
C ARG A 516 -50.96 70.22 -62.96
N LYS A 517 -50.83 70.97 -61.86
CA LYS A 517 -51.97 71.57 -61.15
C LYS A 517 -52.74 72.54 -62.03
N ASN A 518 -52.06 73.24 -62.94
CA ASN A 518 -52.68 74.14 -63.91
C ASN A 518 -53.41 73.39 -65.04
N LEU A 519 -52.86 72.27 -65.51
CA LEU A 519 -53.48 71.45 -66.57
C LEU A 519 -54.77 70.74 -66.12
N ASN A 520 -54.80 70.19 -64.90
CA ASN A 520 -56.00 69.50 -64.38
C ASN A 520 -57.17 70.45 -64.02
N ARG A 521 -57.00 71.77 -64.18
CA ARG A 521 -58.05 72.79 -63.96
C ARG A 521 -58.74 73.24 -65.24
N LYS A 522 -58.34 72.73 -66.40
CA LYS A 522 -59.04 72.87 -67.68
C LYS A 522 -59.73 71.55 -68.00
#